data_AF-A0A252CCY1-F1
#
_entry.id   AF-A0A252CCY1-F1
#
_cell.length_a   1.000
_cell.length_b   1.000
_cell.length_c   1.000
_cell.angle_alpha   90.00
_cell.angle_beta   90.00
_cell.angle_gamma   90.00
#
_symmetry.space_group_name_H-M   'P 1'
#
loop_
_entity.id
_entity.type
_entity.pdbx_description
1 polymer ?
#
loop_
_entity_poly.entity_id
_entity_poly.type
_entity_poly.pdbx_seq_one_letter_code
_entity_poly.pdbx_strand_id
1 'polypeptide(L)'
;MSPEKKRKLRNIALLALLGLIGGTFAFTAFNQQAINDREVENRAVVGGRVHDYFDGDENKDVFVENFGRKPILVRLQLSEFMEIQERGSNDWDQVTPGERGDLSTWTTYIPEVGNVSQRRNLGNNLSATFNAYSNLTFGYEHGNVSPPWYLPTFNTQYDSDIAAAAGHARDLSFGLENSRATHAGTGEANFWSQGQRYTNNGQWPGQTIERTTAQNLYQDQAPITLYQWNQRWEAYQNGLSDGQDLIGNFWVMDEADGWAYYAIALQEGEATSYLLDASHMTEAADNIQGSYYYGVHVKSELIDASGNLHDSEGGDPRPRDLEQSHDISRFSNEPRHDGFDGALGDFLELVRMTTFDNMNTDLPDFMVGVFLDRGVRSGQRFTTAGEQFMYLRNIGEIVGENQAIHAHMIIRTRTIKGVSWNDQPTALTNWYAGLNDDFKERVRPVAIPARDAVPGVSEEELDWGDDEGWIPTNLESDWPAVANDLTRPSAQGTPQAFALSMADVIYFSGEGIGVGEFRIPMPFTTFQSRMAGDNEWWLTRTPAAGGQAWGIDNDMRGTPGAFMVGPRHQGGVNGGVRPALIVSGRTMEGPR
;
A
#
# COMPACT_ATOMS: atom_id res chain seq x y z
N MET A 1 -26.62 35.92 7.67
CA MET A 1 -25.22 36.33 7.94
C MET A 1 -24.47 35.10 8.42
N SER A 2 -23.46 34.62 7.68
CA SER A 2 -22.82 33.32 7.93
C SER A 2 -22.10 33.27 9.29
N PRO A 3 -21.94 32.07 9.89
CA PRO A 3 -21.16 31.88 11.13
C PRO A 3 -19.74 32.48 11.04
N GLU A 4 -19.13 32.45 9.85
CA GLU A 4 -17.83 33.07 9.55
C GLU A 4 -17.82 34.59 9.74
N LYS A 5 -18.90 35.29 9.33
CA LYS A 5 -19.02 36.74 9.54
C LYS A 5 -19.14 37.08 11.03
N LYS A 6 -19.78 36.23 11.84
CA LYS A 6 -19.86 36.42 13.30
C LYS A 6 -18.53 36.19 14.01
N ARG A 7 -17.71 35.23 13.54
CA ARG A 7 -16.39 34.93 14.12
C ARG A 7 -15.33 35.97 13.74
N LYS A 8 -15.31 36.46 12.50
CA LYS A 8 -14.41 37.54 12.05
C LYS A 8 -14.69 38.88 12.75
N LEU A 9 -15.97 39.23 12.98
CA LEU A 9 -16.32 40.45 13.73
C LEU A 9 -16.00 40.37 15.23
N ARG A 10 -16.08 39.18 15.84
CA ARG A 10 -15.76 38.98 17.27
C ARG A 10 -14.28 39.20 17.59
N ASN A 11 -13.39 38.81 16.68
CA ASN A 11 -11.94 38.98 16.86
C ASN A 11 -11.47 40.41 16.56
N ILE A 12 -12.11 41.11 15.62
CA ILE A 12 -11.79 42.52 15.31
C ILE A 12 -12.26 43.46 16.43
N ALA A 13 -13.40 43.17 17.07
CA ALA A 13 -13.91 43.99 18.17
C ALA A 13 -13.08 43.87 19.47
N LEU A 14 -12.41 42.73 19.70
CA LEU A 14 -11.58 42.50 20.90
C LEU A 14 -10.21 43.23 20.84
N LEU A 15 -9.68 43.45 19.63
CA LEU A 15 -8.39 44.14 19.43
C LEU A 15 -8.51 45.67 19.47
N ALA A 16 -9.68 46.23 19.14
CA ALA A 16 -9.91 47.67 19.20
C ALA A 16 -10.10 48.21 20.63
N LEU A 17 -10.37 47.35 21.63
CA LEU A 17 -10.66 47.78 23.00
C LEU A 17 -9.42 48.01 23.88
N LEU A 18 -8.21 47.63 23.43
CA LEU A 18 -6.97 47.75 24.20
C LEU A 18 -6.14 49.02 23.90
N GLY A 19 -6.60 49.87 22.96
CA GLY A 19 -5.80 50.96 22.40
C GLY A 19 -6.18 52.38 22.79
N LEU A 20 -6.82 52.62 23.94
CA LEU A 20 -7.20 53.96 24.36
C LEU A 20 -6.95 54.19 25.86
N ILE A 21 -5.69 54.52 26.22
CA ILE A 21 -5.30 55.46 27.29
C ILE A 21 -3.88 55.98 26.96
N GLY A 22 -3.79 57.28 26.62
CA GLY A 22 -2.78 58.24 27.10
C GLY A 22 -1.32 58.22 26.60
N GLY A 23 -0.92 59.28 25.88
CA GLY A 23 0.40 59.90 26.04
C GLY A 23 1.31 59.96 24.81
N THR A 24 1.57 61.18 24.32
CA THR A 24 2.47 61.56 23.22
C THR A 24 3.93 61.15 23.45
N PHE A 25 4.50 60.30 22.58
CA PHE A 25 5.88 60.36 22.09
C PHE A 25 5.95 59.69 20.71
N ALA A 26 6.63 60.36 19.76
CA ALA A 26 6.78 59.92 18.39
C ALA A 26 7.82 58.80 18.26
N PHE A 27 7.36 57.60 17.92
CA PHE A 27 8.08 56.64 17.07
C PHE A 27 7.01 55.93 16.24
N THR A 28 6.99 56.14 14.92
CA THR A 28 6.27 55.27 13.99
C THR A 28 7.05 53.95 13.92
N ALA A 29 6.76 53.03 14.83
CA ALA A 29 7.21 51.65 14.67
C ALA A 29 6.45 51.04 13.50
N PHE A 30 7.12 50.87 12.36
CA PHE A 30 6.63 50.05 11.26
C PHE A 30 6.79 48.58 11.66
N ASN A 31 5.88 48.09 12.51
CA ASN A 31 5.79 46.66 12.78
C ASN A 31 5.12 46.00 11.57
N GLN A 32 5.92 45.45 10.67
CA GLN A 32 5.43 44.52 9.66
C GLN A 32 5.40 43.14 10.30
N GLN A 33 4.21 42.56 10.38
CA GLN A 33 4.03 41.15 10.72
C GLN A 33 3.56 40.46 9.44
N ALA A 34 4.33 39.48 8.98
CA ALA A 34 3.92 38.54 7.96
C ALA A 34 3.60 37.23 8.65
N ILE A 35 2.39 36.74 8.44
CA ILE A 35 2.00 35.37 8.75
C ILE A 35 2.08 34.60 7.43
N ASN A 36 2.88 33.55 7.39
CA ASN A 36 2.73 32.50 6.38
C ASN A 36 1.58 31.61 6.86
N ASP A 37 0.36 31.94 6.45
CA ASP A 37 -0.80 31.09 6.70
C ASP A 37 -0.80 29.99 5.63
N ARG A 38 -0.85 28.73 6.05
CA ARG A 38 -0.98 27.57 5.15
C ARG A 38 -2.21 26.80 5.61
N GLU A 39 -3.34 27.04 4.97
CA GLU A 39 -4.53 26.20 5.13
C GLU A 39 -4.35 24.96 4.24
N VAL A 40 -3.86 23.87 4.82
CA VAL A 40 -3.77 22.56 4.16
C VAL A 40 -4.81 21.65 4.79
N GLU A 41 -5.77 21.18 4.00
CA GLU A 41 -6.61 20.05 4.41
C GLU A 41 -5.76 18.79 4.29
N ASN A 42 -5.29 18.27 5.43
CA ASN A 42 -4.64 16.98 5.47
C ASN A 42 -5.66 15.90 5.08
N ARG A 43 -5.28 15.00 4.16
CA ARG A 43 -6.10 13.83 3.82
C ARG A 43 -6.47 13.04 5.08
N ALA A 44 -7.64 12.41 5.07
CA ALA A 44 -8.10 11.53 6.13
C ALA A 44 -7.00 10.51 6.48
N VAL A 45 -6.85 10.19 7.77
CA VAL A 45 -5.85 9.19 8.21
C VAL A 45 -6.21 7.83 7.61
N VAL A 46 -7.49 7.48 7.65
CA VAL A 46 -8.08 6.27 7.09
C VAL A 46 -9.30 6.70 6.27
N GLY A 47 -9.54 6.06 5.13
CA GLY A 47 -10.77 6.26 4.39
C GLY A 47 -10.75 5.59 3.02
N GLY A 48 -11.84 4.93 2.68
CA GLY A 48 -12.03 4.36 1.35
C GLY A 48 -13.43 4.64 0.82
N ARG A 49 -13.61 4.40 -0.47
CA ARG A 49 -14.86 4.67 -1.17
C ARG A 49 -15.16 3.57 -2.17
N VAL A 50 -16.40 3.08 -2.15
CA VAL A 50 -16.91 2.19 -3.20
C VAL A 50 -17.21 3.00 -4.45
N HIS A 51 -16.73 2.53 -5.59
CA HIS A 51 -17.12 3.00 -6.91
C HIS A 51 -18.15 2.04 -7.50
N ASP A 52 -19.23 2.59 -8.05
CA ASP A 52 -20.28 1.85 -8.75
C ASP A 52 -20.60 2.59 -10.06
N TYR A 53 -20.01 2.14 -11.16
CA TYR A 53 -20.20 2.73 -12.47
C TYR A 53 -21.14 1.84 -13.28
N PHE A 54 -22.30 2.40 -13.63
CA PHE A 54 -23.36 1.66 -14.31
C PHE A 54 -23.88 2.47 -15.50
N ASP A 55 -23.89 1.88 -16.69
CA ASP A 55 -24.31 2.55 -17.93
C ASP A 55 -25.82 2.48 -18.18
N GLY A 56 -26.57 1.75 -17.36
CA GLY A 56 -28.01 1.55 -17.53
C GLY A 56 -28.38 0.26 -18.25
N ASP A 57 -27.39 -0.51 -18.71
CA ASP A 57 -27.53 -1.73 -19.50
C ASP A 57 -26.66 -2.85 -18.89
N GLU A 58 -25.55 -3.23 -19.53
CA GLU A 58 -24.73 -4.37 -19.12
C GLU A 58 -23.51 -3.99 -18.26
N ASN A 59 -22.90 -2.82 -18.46
CA ASN A 59 -21.66 -2.45 -17.76
C ASN A 59 -21.93 -2.16 -16.29
N LYS A 60 -21.23 -2.85 -15.38
CA LYS A 60 -21.34 -2.58 -13.95
C LYS A 60 -19.99 -2.77 -13.26
N ASP A 61 -19.21 -1.69 -13.22
CA ASP A 61 -17.89 -1.69 -12.59
C ASP A 61 -18.02 -1.42 -11.09
N VAL A 62 -17.61 -2.39 -10.27
CA VAL A 62 -17.59 -2.26 -8.80
C VAL A 62 -16.19 -2.49 -8.27
N PHE A 63 -15.64 -1.48 -7.60
CA PHE A 63 -14.32 -1.52 -6.96
C PHE A 63 -14.24 -0.55 -5.79
N VAL A 64 -13.12 -0.57 -5.06
CA VAL A 64 -12.90 0.31 -3.90
C VAL A 64 -11.60 1.08 -4.06
N GLU A 65 -11.62 2.38 -3.78
CA GLU A 65 -10.40 3.18 -3.62
C GLU A 65 -10.07 3.41 -2.14
N ASN A 66 -8.79 3.56 -1.83
CA ASN A 66 -8.30 4.10 -0.55
C ASN A 66 -7.83 5.54 -0.75
N PHE A 67 -8.65 6.51 -0.34
CA PHE A 67 -8.28 7.92 -0.37
C PHE A 67 -7.53 8.39 0.90
N GLY A 68 -7.45 7.51 1.90
CA GLY A 68 -6.75 7.74 3.17
C GLY A 68 -5.23 7.56 3.05
N ARG A 69 -4.53 7.76 4.17
CA ARG A 69 -3.07 7.67 4.27
C ARG A 69 -2.55 6.36 4.85
N LYS A 70 -3.45 5.54 5.40
CA LYS A 70 -3.14 4.24 6.00
C LYS A 70 -3.74 3.11 5.17
N PRO A 71 -3.16 1.90 5.23
CA PRO A 71 -3.75 0.72 4.60
C PRO A 71 -5.13 0.42 5.18
N ILE A 72 -6.04 -0.06 4.34
CA ILE A 72 -7.37 -0.52 4.75
C ILE A 72 -7.62 -1.97 4.36
N LEU A 73 -8.40 -2.68 5.15
CA LEU A 73 -8.99 -3.97 4.75
C LEU A 73 -10.35 -3.71 4.13
N VAL A 74 -10.65 -4.43 3.06
CA VAL A 74 -11.81 -4.18 2.22
C VAL A 74 -12.63 -5.45 2.10
N ARG A 75 -13.94 -5.34 2.37
CA ARG A 75 -14.91 -6.33 1.93
C ARG A 75 -16.17 -5.70 1.38
N LEU A 76 -16.78 -6.37 0.41
CA LEU A 76 -18.02 -6.01 -0.26
C LEU A 76 -19.03 -7.16 -0.18
N GLN A 77 -20.31 -6.85 -0.19
CA GLN A 77 -21.38 -7.84 -0.31
C GLN A 77 -22.38 -7.35 -1.36
N LEU A 78 -22.72 -8.23 -2.30
CA LEU A 78 -23.69 -7.95 -3.35
C LEU A 78 -25.07 -8.45 -2.92
N SER A 79 -26.13 -7.75 -3.32
CA SER A 79 -27.52 -8.21 -3.16
C SER A 79 -28.33 -7.85 -4.40
N GLU A 80 -29.29 -8.68 -4.76
CA GLU A 80 -30.03 -8.60 -6.01
C GLU A 80 -31.54 -8.51 -5.74
N PHE A 81 -32.24 -7.76 -6.60
CA PHE A 81 -33.69 -7.71 -6.61
C PHE A 81 -34.20 -7.66 -8.05
N MET A 82 -35.26 -8.42 -8.30
CA MET A 82 -35.95 -8.43 -9.59
C MET A 82 -37.45 -8.54 -9.39
N GLU A 83 -38.20 -7.78 -10.17
CA GLU A 83 -39.65 -7.91 -10.27
C GLU A 83 -40.11 -7.71 -11.71
N ILE A 84 -41.21 -8.36 -12.05
CA ILE A 84 -41.74 -8.49 -13.40
C ILE A 84 -43.14 -7.90 -13.42
N GLN A 85 -43.41 -7.09 -14.43
CA GLN A 85 -44.75 -6.58 -14.72
C GLN A 85 -45.21 -7.19 -16.03
N GLU A 86 -46.19 -8.07 -15.99
CA GLU A 86 -46.80 -8.61 -17.21
C GLU A 86 -47.47 -7.51 -18.04
N ARG A 87 -47.46 -7.68 -19.36
CA ARG A 87 -48.07 -6.74 -20.30
C ARG A 87 -49.56 -6.57 -20.02
N GLY A 88 -49.95 -5.35 -19.65
CA GLY A 88 -51.34 -5.00 -19.33
C GLY A 88 -51.70 -5.18 -17.86
N SER A 89 -50.78 -5.66 -17.02
CA SER A 89 -50.88 -5.63 -15.56
C SER A 89 -50.41 -4.28 -15.01
N ASN A 90 -50.97 -3.86 -13.89
CA ASN A 90 -50.46 -2.73 -13.09
C ASN A 90 -49.65 -3.22 -11.87
N ASP A 91 -49.65 -4.52 -11.62
CA ASP A 91 -48.98 -5.14 -10.48
C ASP A 91 -47.60 -5.64 -10.89
N TRP A 92 -46.65 -5.56 -9.96
CA TRP A 92 -45.30 -6.08 -10.10
C TRP A 92 -45.16 -7.34 -9.25
N ASP A 93 -44.77 -8.44 -9.88
CA ASP A 93 -44.53 -9.73 -9.24
C ASP A 93 -43.04 -9.92 -9.01
N GLN A 94 -42.66 -10.14 -7.76
CA GLN A 94 -41.26 -10.27 -7.37
C GLN A 94 -40.75 -11.67 -7.69
N VAL A 95 -39.54 -11.75 -8.25
CA VAL A 95 -38.88 -13.04 -8.53
C VAL A 95 -38.48 -13.75 -7.24
N THR A 96 -38.09 -12.98 -6.22
CA THR A 96 -37.84 -13.43 -4.84
C THR A 96 -38.48 -12.44 -3.87
N PRO A 97 -38.88 -12.84 -2.64
CA PRO A 97 -39.44 -11.91 -1.67
C PRO A 97 -38.49 -10.74 -1.38
N GLY A 98 -39.01 -9.50 -1.39
CA GLY A 98 -38.25 -8.29 -1.04
C GLY A 98 -39.04 -7.03 -1.34
N GLU A 99 -38.42 -5.85 -1.31
CA GLU A 99 -39.04 -4.59 -1.74
C GLU A 99 -38.04 -3.72 -2.51
N ARG A 100 -38.45 -3.21 -3.68
CA ARG A 100 -37.59 -2.36 -4.54
C ARG A 100 -37.00 -1.17 -3.77
N GLY A 101 -37.78 -0.57 -2.88
CA GLY A 101 -37.39 0.61 -2.11
C GLY A 101 -36.60 0.34 -0.83
N ASP A 102 -36.49 -0.92 -0.40
CA ASP A 102 -35.79 -1.32 0.82
C ASP A 102 -34.64 -2.29 0.50
N LEU A 103 -33.44 -1.74 0.32
CA LEU A 103 -32.22 -2.47 -0.01
C LEU A 103 -31.87 -3.55 1.03
N SER A 104 -32.35 -3.43 2.27
CA SER A 104 -32.08 -4.43 3.32
C SER A 104 -32.84 -5.74 3.12
N THR A 105 -33.87 -5.73 2.26
CA THR A 105 -34.71 -6.89 1.92
C THR A 105 -34.25 -7.61 0.66
N TRP A 106 -33.26 -7.06 -0.05
CA TRP A 106 -32.76 -7.65 -1.30
C TRP A 106 -32.03 -8.97 -1.01
N THR A 107 -32.10 -9.90 -1.95
CA THR A 107 -31.53 -11.23 -1.76
C THR A 107 -30.01 -11.17 -1.92
N THR A 108 -29.27 -11.51 -0.86
CA THR A 108 -27.79 -11.53 -0.91
C THR A 108 -27.28 -12.50 -1.97
N TYR A 109 -26.27 -12.10 -2.74
CA TYR A 109 -25.59 -12.98 -3.69
C TYR A 109 -24.80 -14.06 -2.94
N ILE A 110 -25.09 -15.33 -3.17
CA ILE A 110 -24.35 -16.45 -2.57
C ILE A 110 -23.75 -17.29 -3.70
N PRO A 111 -22.41 -17.35 -3.85
CA PRO A 111 -21.78 -18.15 -4.91
C PRO A 111 -21.93 -19.66 -4.65
N GLU A 112 -21.92 -20.45 -5.72
CA GLU A 112 -21.73 -21.89 -5.69
C GLU A 112 -20.34 -22.22 -5.13
N VAL A 113 -20.23 -23.39 -4.50
CA VAL A 113 -18.94 -23.86 -3.97
C VAL A 113 -17.98 -24.06 -5.15
N GLY A 114 -16.87 -23.31 -5.17
CA GLY A 114 -15.88 -23.38 -6.23
C GLY A 114 -16.22 -22.61 -7.51
N ASN A 115 -17.30 -21.83 -7.56
CA ASN A 115 -17.64 -21.01 -8.72
C ASN A 115 -18.31 -19.69 -8.32
N VAL A 116 -17.57 -18.58 -8.46
CA VAL A 116 -18.07 -17.24 -8.13
C VAL A 116 -19.16 -16.74 -9.08
N SER A 117 -19.23 -17.25 -10.32
CA SER A 117 -20.15 -16.75 -11.34
C SER A 117 -21.52 -17.45 -11.33
N GLN A 118 -21.70 -18.48 -10.51
CA GLN A 118 -22.96 -19.20 -10.39
C GLN A 118 -23.50 -19.04 -8.97
N ARG A 119 -24.79 -18.70 -8.84
CA ARG A 119 -25.44 -18.53 -7.53
C ARG A 119 -25.97 -19.85 -6.99
N ARG A 120 -26.01 -19.99 -5.66
CA ARG A 120 -26.67 -21.09 -4.96
C ARG A 120 -27.73 -20.59 -3.97
N ASN A 121 -28.66 -21.46 -3.60
CA ASN A 121 -29.56 -21.20 -2.49
C ASN A 121 -28.89 -21.59 -1.16
N LEU A 122 -29.08 -20.80 -0.10
CA LEU A 122 -28.57 -21.10 1.23
C LEU A 122 -29.61 -20.73 2.30
N GLY A 123 -30.15 -21.74 2.99
CA GLY A 123 -31.24 -21.54 3.93
C GLY A 123 -32.46 -20.91 3.25
N ASN A 124 -32.89 -19.74 3.72
CA ASN A 124 -33.99 -18.97 3.13
C ASN A 124 -33.55 -18.00 2.04
N ASN A 125 -32.25 -17.87 1.77
CA ASN A 125 -31.74 -17.06 0.68
C ASN A 125 -31.92 -17.83 -0.65
N LEU A 126 -32.71 -17.24 -1.56
CA LEU A 126 -33.08 -17.83 -2.86
C LEU A 126 -32.28 -17.27 -4.04
N SER A 127 -31.00 -16.92 -3.84
CA SER A 127 -30.12 -16.29 -4.84
C SER A 127 -30.03 -17.07 -6.16
N ALA A 128 -30.10 -18.41 -6.16
CA ALA A 128 -30.04 -19.22 -7.39
C ALA A 128 -31.19 -18.94 -8.37
N THR A 129 -32.29 -18.33 -7.90
CA THR A 129 -33.43 -17.95 -8.76
C THR A 129 -33.01 -16.95 -9.84
N PHE A 130 -32.04 -16.07 -9.56
CA PHE A 130 -31.56 -15.09 -10.53
C PHE A 130 -30.69 -15.68 -11.64
N ASN A 131 -30.15 -16.90 -11.48
CA ASN A 131 -29.39 -17.57 -12.55
C ASN A 131 -30.22 -17.78 -13.83
N ALA A 132 -31.55 -17.80 -13.70
CA ALA A 132 -32.44 -17.87 -14.85
C ALA A 132 -32.55 -16.56 -15.63
N TYR A 133 -32.19 -15.42 -15.03
CA TYR A 133 -32.47 -14.08 -15.58
C TYR A 133 -31.22 -13.25 -15.82
N SER A 134 -30.17 -13.39 -15.00
CA SER A 134 -28.95 -12.60 -15.11
C SER A 134 -27.67 -13.39 -14.83
N ASN A 135 -26.60 -13.01 -15.53
CA ASN A 135 -25.24 -13.47 -15.31
C ASN A 135 -24.38 -12.29 -14.85
N LEU A 136 -23.66 -12.47 -13.73
CA LEU A 136 -22.70 -11.49 -13.25
C LEU A 136 -21.29 -11.88 -13.71
N THR A 137 -20.54 -10.91 -14.21
CA THR A 137 -19.15 -11.08 -14.62
C THR A 137 -18.25 -10.55 -13.51
N PHE A 138 -17.52 -11.47 -12.86
CA PHE A 138 -16.66 -11.15 -11.72
C PHE A 138 -15.20 -10.96 -12.15
N GLY A 139 -14.59 -9.88 -11.68
CA GLY A 139 -13.27 -9.47 -12.13
C GLY A 139 -13.29 -8.86 -13.53
N TYR A 140 -12.20 -8.18 -13.87
CA TYR A 140 -12.04 -7.55 -15.17
C TYR A 140 -11.78 -8.60 -16.26
N GLU A 141 -12.72 -8.84 -17.17
CA GLU A 141 -12.64 -9.94 -18.15
C GLU A 141 -12.04 -9.54 -19.52
N HIS A 142 -11.47 -8.34 -19.64
CA HIS A 142 -10.99 -7.82 -20.93
C HIS A 142 -9.54 -8.24 -21.32
N GLY A 143 -8.99 -9.30 -20.72
CA GLY A 143 -7.69 -9.90 -21.09
C GLY A 143 -6.44 -9.15 -20.56
N ASN A 144 -5.28 -9.33 -21.21
CA ASN A 144 -3.99 -8.72 -20.84
C ASN A 144 -3.90 -7.21 -21.17
N VAL A 145 -4.96 -6.45 -20.90
CA VAL A 145 -5.03 -5.01 -21.13
C VAL A 145 -4.61 -4.27 -19.86
N SER A 146 -4.08 -3.07 -20.04
CA SER A 146 -3.79 -2.12 -18.95
C SER A 146 -5.03 -1.96 -18.05
N PRO A 147 -4.89 -1.97 -16.70
CA PRO A 147 -6.04 -1.85 -15.82
C PRO A 147 -6.87 -0.60 -16.12
N PRO A 148 -8.19 -0.63 -15.87
CA PRO A 148 -9.06 0.52 -16.11
C PRO A 148 -8.57 1.78 -15.39
N TRP A 149 -8.82 2.93 -16.01
CA TRP A 149 -8.65 4.21 -15.37
C TRP A 149 -9.96 4.61 -14.71
N TYR A 150 -9.86 5.29 -13.59
CA TYR A 150 -10.99 5.85 -12.88
C TYR A 150 -10.65 7.27 -12.41
N LEU A 151 -11.69 8.03 -12.06
CA LEU A 151 -11.52 9.33 -11.45
C LEU A 151 -11.67 9.17 -9.92
N PRO A 152 -10.65 9.53 -9.10
CA PRO A 152 -10.73 9.42 -7.64
C PRO A 152 -11.86 10.25 -7.03
N THR A 153 -12.41 9.81 -5.89
CA THR A 153 -13.56 10.49 -5.29
C THR A 153 -13.28 11.94 -4.90
N PHE A 154 -14.32 12.76 -5.01
CA PHE A 154 -14.38 14.07 -4.39
C PHE A 154 -14.80 14.00 -2.92
N ASN A 155 -15.48 12.92 -2.50
CA ASN A 155 -15.98 12.74 -1.15
C ASN A 155 -15.01 11.95 -0.25
N THR A 156 -14.07 12.67 0.34
CA THR A 156 -13.06 12.13 1.27
C THR A 156 -13.50 12.17 2.74
N GLN A 157 -14.80 12.27 3.03
CA GLN A 157 -15.33 12.14 4.39
C GLN A 157 -15.36 10.65 4.79
N TYR A 158 -14.65 10.32 5.87
CA TYR A 158 -14.42 8.93 6.30
C TYR A 158 -15.67 8.23 6.84
N ASP A 159 -16.64 8.99 7.36
CA ASP A 159 -17.90 8.54 7.96
C ASP A 159 -19.11 8.73 7.04
N SER A 160 -18.87 9.04 5.77
CA SER A 160 -19.93 9.20 4.79
C SER A 160 -20.30 7.87 4.14
N ASP A 161 -21.58 7.53 4.12
CA ASP A 161 -22.12 6.34 3.45
C ASP A 161 -22.26 6.50 1.92
N ILE A 162 -21.96 7.68 1.38
CA ILE A 162 -22.19 8.03 -0.03
C ILE A 162 -21.11 7.41 -0.92
N ALA A 163 -21.44 6.44 -1.77
CA ALA A 163 -20.57 5.85 -2.77
C ALA A 163 -20.18 6.85 -3.88
N ALA A 164 -19.18 6.51 -4.68
CA ALA A 164 -18.85 7.18 -5.93
C ALA A 164 -19.63 6.53 -7.09
N ALA A 165 -20.94 6.82 -7.17
CA ALA A 165 -21.85 6.25 -8.15
C ALA A 165 -21.88 7.10 -9.44
N ALA A 166 -21.59 6.52 -10.61
CA ALA A 166 -21.56 7.24 -11.89
C ALA A 166 -22.57 6.69 -12.92
N GLY A 167 -22.91 7.52 -13.91
CA GLY A 167 -23.85 7.14 -14.96
C GLY A 167 -25.29 7.00 -14.48
N HIS A 168 -25.88 5.82 -14.71
CA HIS A 168 -27.21 5.44 -14.24
C HIS A 168 -27.21 4.80 -12.85
N ALA A 169 -26.03 4.62 -12.23
CA ALA A 169 -25.93 4.15 -10.85
C ALA A 169 -26.68 5.10 -9.90
N ARG A 170 -27.32 4.51 -8.89
CA ARG A 170 -28.11 5.26 -7.90
C ARG A 170 -27.58 4.98 -6.51
N ASP A 171 -27.21 6.05 -5.81
CA ASP A 171 -26.88 5.99 -4.40
C ASP A 171 -28.09 6.43 -3.56
N LEU A 172 -28.72 5.49 -2.88
CA LEU A 172 -29.90 5.76 -2.05
C LEU A 172 -29.56 6.41 -0.70
N SER A 173 -28.28 6.42 -0.30
CA SER A 173 -27.84 7.17 0.89
C SER A 173 -27.86 8.68 0.64
N PHE A 174 -27.76 9.11 -0.62
CA PHE A 174 -27.75 10.51 -1.04
C PHE A 174 -29.16 11.08 -1.26
N GLY A 175 -30.01 11.02 -0.23
CA GLY A 175 -31.32 11.69 -0.17
C GLY A 175 -32.39 11.16 -1.14
N LEU A 176 -33.59 10.90 -0.62
CA LEU A 176 -34.70 10.29 -1.38
C LEU A 176 -35.23 11.15 -2.55
N GLU A 177 -35.04 12.47 -2.53
CA GLU A 177 -35.55 13.37 -3.58
C GLU A 177 -34.64 13.45 -4.82
N ASN A 178 -33.37 13.02 -4.73
CA ASN A 178 -32.38 13.14 -5.81
C ASN A 178 -31.47 11.91 -5.93
N SER A 179 -32.03 10.70 -5.88
CA SER A 179 -31.36 9.39 -6.07
C SER A 179 -30.72 9.23 -7.46
N ARG A 180 -29.66 9.98 -7.69
CA ARG A 180 -28.90 10.13 -8.94
C ARG A 180 -27.44 9.75 -8.69
N ALA A 181 -26.65 9.67 -9.76
CA ALA A 181 -25.20 9.59 -9.68
C ALA A 181 -24.64 10.63 -8.69
N THR A 182 -23.66 10.21 -7.91
CA THR A 182 -22.91 11.00 -6.93
C THR A 182 -21.49 11.26 -7.40
N HIS A 183 -21.15 10.84 -8.62
CA HIS A 183 -19.83 10.93 -9.21
C HIS A 183 -19.90 11.19 -10.71
N ALA A 184 -18.86 11.85 -11.24
CA ALA A 184 -18.75 12.11 -12.67
C ALA A 184 -18.51 10.82 -13.48
N GLY A 185 -19.02 10.80 -14.71
CA GLY A 185 -18.88 9.71 -15.67
C GLY A 185 -20.22 9.27 -16.26
N THR A 186 -20.19 8.64 -17.42
CA THR A 186 -21.38 8.04 -18.07
C THR A 186 -21.72 6.67 -17.51
N GLY A 187 -20.81 6.06 -16.76
CA GLY A 187 -20.95 4.68 -16.27
C GLY A 187 -20.55 3.62 -17.30
N GLU A 188 -20.14 4.02 -18.50
CA GLU A 188 -19.66 3.12 -19.56
C GLU A 188 -18.26 2.58 -19.25
N ALA A 189 -18.01 1.35 -19.70
CA ALA A 189 -16.69 0.70 -19.62
C ALA A 189 -15.58 1.61 -20.18
N ASN A 190 -14.46 1.72 -19.47
CA ASN A 190 -13.28 2.47 -19.89
C ASN A 190 -13.54 3.95 -20.25
N PHE A 191 -14.56 4.59 -19.65
CA PHE A 191 -14.88 6.01 -19.88
C PHE A 191 -13.69 6.94 -19.58
N TRP A 192 -12.96 6.69 -18.50
CA TRP A 192 -11.80 7.48 -18.10
C TRP A 192 -10.53 6.98 -18.79
N SER A 193 -9.55 7.87 -18.96
CA SER A 193 -8.25 7.55 -19.57
C SER A 193 -7.10 8.18 -18.80
N GLN A 194 -5.87 7.71 -19.05
CA GLN A 194 -4.65 8.20 -18.41
C GLN A 194 -4.50 9.73 -18.47
N GLY A 195 -4.21 10.35 -17.32
CA GLY A 195 -3.85 11.76 -17.23
C GLY A 195 -5.00 12.74 -17.48
N GLN A 196 -6.23 12.25 -17.65
CA GLN A 196 -7.42 13.10 -17.74
C GLN A 196 -7.64 13.82 -16.40
N ARG A 197 -8.17 15.05 -16.49
CA ARG A 197 -8.46 15.89 -15.32
C ARG A 197 -9.92 16.29 -15.31
N TYR A 198 -10.52 16.34 -14.12
CA TYR A 198 -11.89 16.77 -13.92
C TYR A 198 -12.02 17.66 -12.68
N THR A 199 -12.68 18.80 -12.82
CA THR A 199 -12.91 19.75 -11.73
C THR A 199 -14.33 19.64 -11.22
N ASN A 200 -14.49 19.26 -9.95
CA ASN A 200 -15.79 19.35 -9.29
C ASN A 200 -16.06 20.81 -8.89
N ASN A 201 -17.07 21.42 -9.50
CA ASN A 201 -17.51 22.79 -9.19
C ASN A 201 -18.65 22.82 -8.15
N GLY A 202 -18.79 21.76 -7.34
CA GLY A 202 -19.88 21.57 -6.39
C GLY A 202 -21.10 20.86 -6.98
N GLN A 203 -20.99 20.26 -8.16
CA GLN A 203 -22.04 19.43 -8.75
C GLN A 203 -22.12 18.07 -8.06
N TRP A 204 -20.98 17.54 -7.62
CA TRP A 204 -20.88 16.25 -6.94
C TRP A 204 -20.60 16.46 -5.45
N PRO A 205 -21.11 15.57 -4.56
CA PRO A 205 -20.79 15.63 -3.14
C PRO A 205 -19.28 15.60 -2.88
N GLY A 206 -18.86 16.25 -1.79
CA GLY A 206 -17.46 16.34 -1.39
C GLY A 206 -16.79 17.65 -1.77
N GLN A 207 -15.48 17.59 -1.99
CA GLN A 207 -14.61 18.77 -2.17
C GLN A 207 -14.73 19.37 -3.58
N THR A 208 -14.67 20.71 -3.65
CA THR A 208 -14.57 21.47 -4.90
C THR A 208 -13.10 21.55 -5.33
N ILE A 209 -12.61 20.51 -6.01
CA ILE A 209 -11.20 20.34 -6.38
C ILE A 209 -11.05 19.73 -7.78
N GLU A 210 -9.91 19.96 -8.44
CA GLU A 210 -9.50 19.23 -9.63
C GLU A 210 -8.86 17.89 -9.24
N ARG A 211 -9.34 16.80 -9.82
CA ARG A 211 -8.75 15.46 -9.69
C ARG A 211 -8.18 15.03 -11.04
N THR A 212 -7.07 14.30 -11.00
CA THR A 212 -6.52 13.60 -12.16
C THR A 212 -6.89 12.13 -12.04
N THR A 213 -7.17 11.47 -13.15
CA THR A 213 -7.48 10.04 -13.18
C THR A 213 -6.33 9.22 -12.61
N ALA A 214 -6.71 8.15 -11.91
CA ALA A 214 -5.82 7.13 -11.37
C ALA A 214 -6.15 5.79 -12.02
N GLN A 215 -5.27 4.82 -11.85
CA GLN A 215 -5.42 3.51 -12.44
C GLN A 215 -5.76 2.48 -11.36
N ASN A 216 -6.69 1.59 -11.63
CA ASN A 216 -6.96 0.45 -10.76
C ASN A 216 -5.74 -0.47 -10.68
N LEU A 217 -5.64 -1.24 -9.60
CA LEU A 217 -4.62 -2.28 -9.49
C LEU A 217 -4.85 -3.37 -10.56
N TYR A 218 -3.76 -3.87 -11.12
CA TYR A 218 -3.80 -5.00 -12.05
C TYR A 218 -4.38 -6.22 -11.36
N GLN A 219 -5.24 -6.97 -12.04
CA GLN A 219 -5.85 -8.18 -11.49
C GLN A 219 -4.89 -9.36 -11.62
N ASP A 220 -4.31 -9.81 -10.50
CA ASP A 220 -3.39 -10.97 -10.50
C ASP A 220 -4.11 -12.27 -10.92
N GLN A 221 -5.41 -12.39 -10.60
CA GLN A 221 -6.29 -13.47 -11.06
C GLN A 221 -7.76 -13.07 -10.91
N ALA A 222 -8.65 -13.78 -11.62
CA ALA A 222 -10.09 -13.62 -11.45
C ALA A 222 -10.51 -13.92 -10.00
N PRO A 223 -11.61 -13.31 -9.51
CA PRO A 223 -12.17 -13.64 -8.20
C PRO A 223 -12.40 -15.13 -8.01
N ILE A 224 -12.13 -15.62 -6.81
CA ILE A 224 -12.28 -17.04 -6.43
C ILE A 224 -13.16 -17.18 -5.20
N THR A 225 -13.67 -18.38 -4.95
CA THR A 225 -14.37 -18.70 -3.69
C THR A 225 -13.40 -18.95 -2.55
N LEU A 226 -13.85 -18.78 -1.30
CA LEU A 226 -13.07 -19.13 -0.10
C LEU A 226 -12.72 -20.62 -0.08
N TYR A 227 -13.62 -21.49 -0.57
CA TYR A 227 -13.31 -22.89 -0.82
C TYR A 227 -12.08 -23.09 -1.72
N GLN A 228 -12.01 -22.41 -2.88
CA GLN A 228 -10.86 -22.50 -3.79
C GLN A 228 -9.59 -21.94 -3.17
N TRP A 229 -9.69 -20.85 -2.42
CA TRP A 229 -8.58 -20.30 -1.67
C TRP A 229 -8.05 -21.31 -0.64
N ASN A 230 -8.94 -21.98 0.11
CA ASN A 230 -8.56 -22.97 1.11
C ASN A 230 -7.82 -24.17 0.49
N GLN A 231 -8.20 -24.59 -0.72
CA GLN A 231 -7.46 -25.64 -1.43
C GLN A 231 -6.02 -25.25 -1.76
N ARG A 232 -5.76 -23.96 -2.05
CA ARG A 232 -4.41 -23.43 -2.27
C ARG A 232 -3.63 -23.33 -0.96
N TRP A 233 -4.31 -22.91 0.11
CA TRP A 233 -3.75 -22.86 1.45
C TRP A 233 -3.30 -24.25 1.93
N GLU A 234 -4.15 -25.26 1.77
CA GLU A 234 -3.82 -26.65 2.06
C GLU A 234 -2.63 -27.16 1.21
N ALA A 235 -2.56 -26.78 -0.07
CA ALA A 235 -1.43 -27.13 -0.93
C ALA A 235 -0.11 -26.50 -0.42
N TYR A 236 -0.14 -25.23 -0.01
CA TYR A 236 1.02 -24.53 0.55
C TYR A 236 1.47 -25.18 1.87
N GLN A 237 0.54 -25.43 2.79
CA GLN A 237 0.84 -26.07 4.08
C GLN A 237 1.45 -27.47 3.92
N ASN A 238 1.11 -28.18 2.83
CA ASN A 238 1.65 -29.50 2.51
C ASN A 238 2.93 -29.46 1.64
N GLY A 239 3.47 -28.27 1.36
CA GLY A 239 4.68 -28.09 0.54
C GLY A 239 4.47 -28.44 -0.95
N LEU A 240 3.23 -28.38 -1.43
CA LEU A 240 2.85 -28.65 -2.83
C LEU A 240 2.73 -27.37 -3.67
N SER A 241 2.72 -26.19 -3.03
CA SER A 241 2.80 -24.88 -3.67
C SER A 241 3.73 -23.96 -2.89
N ASP A 242 4.19 -22.88 -3.53
CA ASP A 242 5.04 -21.85 -2.93
C ASP A 242 4.24 -20.71 -2.25
N GLY A 243 2.91 -20.78 -2.30
CA GLY A 243 2.00 -19.83 -1.66
C GLY A 243 1.87 -18.46 -2.37
N GLN A 244 2.48 -18.25 -3.54
CA GLN A 244 2.46 -16.94 -4.20
C GLN A 244 1.07 -16.45 -4.63
N ASP A 245 0.10 -17.35 -4.73
CA ASP A 245 -1.27 -17.09 -5.17
C ASP A 245 -2.29 -16.99 -4.02
N LEU A 246 -1.82 -17.04 -2.77
CA LEU A 246 -2.67 -16.95 -1.57
C LEU A 246 -3.14 -15.53 -1.25
N ILE A 247 -2.38 -14.53 -1.67
CA ILE A 247 -2.67 -13.11 -1.47
C ILE A 247 -2.40 -12.34 -2.76
N GLY A 248 -3.06 -11.19 -2.93
CA GLY A 248 -2.75 -10.27 -4.01
C GLY A 248 -3.93 -9.52 -4.59
N ASN A 249 -3.74 -9.12 -5.84
CA ASN A 249 -4.64 -8.56 -6.85
C ASN A 249 -6.12 -8.88 -7.00
N PHE A 250 -6.77 -9.59 -6.09
CA PHE A 250 -8.01 -10.31 -6.41
C PHE A 250 -8.96 -10.42 -5.22
N TRP A 251 -10.17 -10.89 -5.50
CA TRP A 251 -11.23 -11.04 -4.51
C TRP A 251 -11.44 -12.51 -4.13
N VAL A 252 -11.69 -12.77 -2.85
CA VAL A 252 -12.08 -14.07 -2.31
C VAL A 252 -13.51 -13.96 -1.77
N MET A 253 -14.45 -14.71 -2.34
CA MET A 253 -15.86 -14.70 -1.95
C MET A 253 -16.18 -15.86 -1.01
N ASP A 254 -16.65 -15.54 0.19
CA ASP A 254 -17.11 -16.53 1.17
C ASP A 254 -18.49 -17.07 0.74
N GLU A 255 -18.55 -18.36 0.41
CA GLU A 255 -19.81 -19.01 0.05
C GLU A 255 -20.80 -19.11 1.22
N ALA A 256 -20.38 -18.93 2.48
CA ALA A 256 -21.24 -19.07 3.66
C ALA A 256 -22.18 -17.87 3.88
N ASP A 257 -21.79 -16.67 3.45
CA ASP A 257 -22.56 -15.45 3.68
C ASP A 257 -22.50 -14.42 2.53
N GLY A 258 -21.72 -14.68 1.48
CA GLY A 258 -21.64 -13.84 0.28
C GLY A 258 -20.75 -12.61 0.43
N TRP A 259 -19.97 -12.47 1.52
CA TRP A 259 -18.95 -11.44 1.59
C TRP A 259 -17.77 -11.75 0.67
N ALA A 260 -17.38 -10.77 -0.14
CA ALA A 260 -16.18 -10.76 -0.96
C ALA A 260 -15.10 -9.91 -0.27
N TYR A 261 -13.95 -10.50 -0.01
CA TYR A 261 -12.82 -9.86 0.65
C TYR A 261 -11.70 -9.60 -0.36
N TYR A 262 -11.06 -8.43 -0.29
CA TYR A 262 -9.88 -8.19 -1.11
C TYR A 262 -8.68 -8.92 -0.50
N ALA A 263 -7.94 -9.70 -1.31
CA ALA A 263 -6.92 -10.65 -0.85
C ALA A 263 -5.61 -10.01 -0.40
N ILE A 264 -5.64 -8.71 -0.08
CA ILE A 264 -4.51 -7.88 0.35
C ILE A 264 -5.06 -6.57 0.93
N ALA A 265 -4.39 -6.03 1.94
CA ALA A 265 -4.65 -4.67 2.41
C ALA A 265 -4.40 -3.64 1.29
N LEU A 266 -5.35 -2.74 1.09
CA LEU A 266 -5.32 -1.70 0.07
C LEU A 266 -4.54 -0.48 0.58
N GLN A 267 -3.43 -0.11 -0.09
CA GLN A 267 -2.52 0.94 0.35
C GLN A 267 -3.03 2.35 0.00
N GLU A 268 -2.37 3.38 0.54
CA GLU A 268 -2.68 4.78 0.26
C GLU A 268 -2.73 5.06 -1.26
N GLY A 269 -3.87 5.60 -1.73
CA GLY A 269 -4.06 6.02 -3.11
C GLY A 269 -4.32 4.90 -4.10
N GLU A 270 -4.33 3.64 -3.67
CA GLU A 270 -4.67 2.50 -4.52
C GLU A 270 -6.18 2.34 -4.70
N ALA A 271 -6.59 1.71 -5.80
CA ALA A 271 -7.92 1.16 -5.97
C ALA A 271 -7.84 -0.31 -6.34
N THR A 272 -8.73 -1.12 -5.76
CA THR A 272 -8.81 -2.56 -6.05
C THR A 272 -8.98 -2.81 -7.55
N SER A 273 -8.61 -4.00 -7.99
CA SER A 273 -9.20 -4.57 -9.20
C SER A 273 -10.71 -4.72 -9.02
N TYR A 274 -11.43 -4.92 -10.13
CA TYR A 274 -12.88 -5.01 -10.11
C TYR A 274 -13.34 -6.26 -9.35
N LEU A 275 -14.37 -6.11 -8.51
CA LEU A 275 -15.15 -7.26 -8.03
C LEU A 275 -16.14 -7.67 -9.13
N LEU A 276 -16.83 -6.68 -9.71
CA LEU A 276 -17.83 -6.86 -10.75
C LEU A 276 -17.47 -5.98 -11.95
N ASP A 277 -17.60 -6.51 -13.15
CA ASP A 277 -17.35 -5.84 -14.44
C ASP A 277 -18.66 -5.68 -15.23
N ALA A 278 -19.58 -6.65 -15.14
CA ALA A 278 -20.84 -6.59 -15.86
C ALA A 278 -21.98 -7.35 -15.18
N SER A 279 -23.21 -6.97 -15.54
CA SER A 279 -24.44 -7.67 -15.18
C SER A 279 -25.28 -7.93 -16.44
N HIS A 280 -24.99 -9.02 -17.14
CA HIS A 280 -25.67 -9.40 -18.38
C HIS A 280 -27.04 -10.00 -18.11
N MET A 281 -28.06 -9.51 -18.81
CA MET A 281 -29.38 -10.14 -18.79
C MET A 281 -29.40 -11.32 -19.75
N THR A 282 -30.08 -12.39 -19.35
CA THR A 282 -30.21 -13.61 -20.17
C THR A 282 -31.36 -13.48 -21.16
N GLU A 283 -31.39 -14.38 -22.14
CA GLU A 283 -32.51 -14.50 -23.08
C GLU A 283 -33.87 -14.69 -22.39
N ALA A 284 -33.91 -15.32 -21.21
CA ALA A 284 -35.16 -15.50 -20.47
C ALA A 284 -35.70 -14.19 -19.92
N ALA A 285 -34.84 -13.24 -19.55
CA ALA A 285 -35.25 -11.90 -19.14
C ALA A 285 -35.74 -11.08 -20.35
N ASP A 286 -35.06 -11.19 -21.49
CA ASP A 286 -35.45 -10.52 -22.74
C ASP A 286 -36.79 -11.03 -23.28
N ASN A 287 -37.10 -12.29 -23.03
CA ASN A 287 -38.35 -12.93 -23.44
C ASN A 287 -39.55 -12.63 -22.51
N ILE A 288 -39.37 -11.84 -21.43
CA ILE A 288 -40.46 -11.44 -20.54
C ILE A 288 -41.51 -10.64 -21.32
N GLN A 289 -42.76 -11.12 -21.32
CA GLN A 289 -43.88 -10.43 -21.98
C GLN A 289 -44.38 -9.26 -21.13
N GLY A 290 -43.61 -8.18 -21.07
CA GLY A 290 -43.92 -7.03 -20.24
C GLY A 290 -42.70 -6.15 -19.98
N SER A 291 -42.56 -5.70 -18.74
CA SER A 291 -41.39 -4.95 -18.26
C SER A 291 -40.78 -5.71 -17.09
N TYR A 292 -39.47 -5.56 -16.87
CA TYR A 292 -38.84 -6.01 -15.63
C TYR A 292 -38.01 -4.88 -15.02
N TYR A 293 -37.84 -4.95 -13.71
CA TYR A 293 -36.82 -4.21 -12.98
C TYR A 293 -35.81 -5.21 -12.46
N TYR A 294 -34.53 -4.91 -12.63
CA TYR A 294 -33.42 -5.65 -12.04
C TYR A 294 -32.44 -4.65 -11.43
N GLY A 295 -31.88 -5.01 -10.29
CA GLY A 295 -30.88 -4.19 -9.61
C GLY A 295 -29.89 -5.04 -8.84
N VAL A 296 -28.64 -4.56 -8.80
CA VAL A 296 -27.56 -5.10 -7.97
C VAL A 296 -27.12 -4.00 -7.00
N HIS A 297 -27.23 -4.27 -5.71
CA HIS A 297 -26.83 -3.40 -4.61
C HIS A 297 -25.48 -3.84 -4.05
N VAL A 298 -24.62 -2.87 -3.71
CA VAL A 298 -23.29 -3.09 -3.13
C VAL A 298 -23.26 -2.53 -1.71
N LYS A 299 -22.97 -3.40 -0.75
CA LYS A 299 -22.65 -3.04 0.64
C LYS A 299 -21.15 -3.18 0.86
N SER A 300 -20.56 -2.35 1.72
CA SER A 300 -19.13 -2.43 2.04
C SER A 300 -18.84 -2.35 3.54
N GLU A 301 -17.69 -2.89 3.92
CA GLU A 301 -17.02 -2.54 5.17
C GLU A 301 -15.55 -2.29 4.88
N LEU A 302 -15.07 -1.11 5.29
CA LEU A 302 -13.72 -0.62 5.06
C LEU A 302 -13.11 -0.30 6.43
N ILE A 303 -12.05 -1.01 6.82
CA ILE A 303 -11.50 -0.92 8.18
C ILE A 303 -10.02 -0.52 8.16
N ASP A 304 -9.61 0.30 9.14
CA ASP A 304 -8.20 0.66 9.34
C ASP A 304 -7.40 -0.62 9.62
N ALA A 305 -6.44 -0.94 8.75
CA ALA A 305 -5.69 -2.17 8.89
C ALA A 305 -4.55 -2.08 9.93
N SER A 306 -4.18 -0.87 10.37
CA SER A 306 -3.02 -0.61 11.22
C SER A 306 -3.21 -0.87 12.71
N GLY A 307 -4.43 -1.24 13.15
CA GLY A 307 -4.74 -1.69 14.53
C GLY A 307 -4.55 -0.66 15.67
N ASN A 308 -3.94 0.51 15.42
CA ASN A 308 -3.69 1.50 16.47
C ASN A 308 -4.81 2.55 16.52
N LEU A 309 -5.78 2.34 17.41
CA LEU A 309 -6.66 3.40 17.89
C LEU A 309 -5.86 4.32 18.83
N HIS A 310 -5.64 5.56 18.37
CA HIS A 310 -5.35 6.75 19.18
C HIS A 310 -4.29 6.61 20.30
N ASP A 311 -3.05 7.01 19.98
CA ASP A 311 -2.31 7.87 20.91
C ASP A 311 -3.15 9.13 21.14
N SER A 312 -4.06 9.06 22.10
CA SER A 312 -4.63 10.26 22.69
C SER A 312 -3.50 10.95 23.44
N GLU A 313 -3.17 12.18 23.02
CA GLU A 313 -2.21 13.01 23.73
C GLU A 313 -2.55 13.06 25.23
N GLY A 314 -1.71 12.43 26.04
CA GLY A 314 -1.64 12.60 27.49
C GLY A 314 -2.25 11.47 28.33
N GLY A 315 -1.40 10.51 28.73
CA GLY A 315 -1.72 9.70 29.92
C GLY A 315 -0.99 8.36 30.08
N ASP A 316 0.23 8.42 30.65
CA ASP A 316 0.89 7.37 31.45
C ASP A 316 1.36 6.05 30.76
N PRO A 317 2.68 5.79 30.67
CA PRO A 317 3.22 4.51 30.20
C PRO A 317 3.17 3.48 31.33
N ARG A 318 2.16 2.62 31.34
CA ARG A 318 2.18 1.42 32.21
C ARG A 318 2.70 0.18 31.48
N PRO A 319 3.36 -0.74 32.22
CA PRO A 319 4.14 -1.82 31.62
C PRO A 319 3.25 -2.81 30.86
N ARG A 320 3.73 -3.21 29.68
CA ARG A 320 3.11 -4.20 28.79
C ARG A 320 3.26 -5.60 29.38
N ASP A 321 2.23 -6.05 30.09
CA ASP A 321 2.01 -7.48 30.31
C ASP A 321 1.30 -8.06 29.07
N LEU A 322 2.00 -9.03 28.47
CA LEU A 322 1.60 -9.85 27.33
C LEU A 322 0.45 -10.78 27.73
N GLU A 323 -0.81 -10.34 27.65
CA GLU A 323 -2.01 -11.21 27.60
C GLU A 323 -3.28 -10.35 27.47
N GLN A 324 -3.67 -9.92 26.26
CA GLN A 324 -5.07 -9.68 25.86
C GLN A 324 -5.20 -9.17 24.41
N SER A 325 -5.95 -9.93 23.60
CA SER A 325 -6.27 -9.75 22.18
C SER A 325 -7.24 -8.58 21.87
N HIS A 326 -6.95 -7.34 22.29
CA HIS A 326 -7.99 -6.29 22.31
C HIS A 326 -7.88 -5.15 21.27
N ASP A 327 -6.85 -5.09 20.41
CA ASP A 327 -6.67 -3.97 19.47
C ASP A 327 -6.32 -4.42 18.04
N ILE A 328 -7.14 -5.29 17.44
CA ILE A 328 -7.13 -5.45 15.98
C ILE A 328 -8.46 -4.97 15.41
N SER A 329 -8.41 -4.05 14.44
CA SER A 329 -9.59 -3.62 13.70
C SER A 329 -10.21 -4.82 12.98
N ARG A 330 -11.52 -5.02 13.11
CA ARG A 330 -12.20 -6.21 12.62
C ARG A 330 -13.47 -5.86 11.86
N PHE A 331 -13.89 -6.75 10.97
CA PHE A 331 -15.18 -6.66 10.33
C PHE A 331 -16.31 -6.96 11.32
N SER A 332 -17.52 -6.49 11.01
CA SER A 332 -18.65 -6.50 11.97
C SER A 332 -19.03 -7.90 12.49
N ASN A 333 -18.82 -8.94 11.68
CA ASN A 333 -19.16 -10.34 11.99
C ASN A 333 -17.94 -11.26 12.07
N GLU A 334 -16.74 -10.69 12.13
CA GLU A 334 -15.50 -11.48 12.26
C GLU A 334 -15.43 -12.11 13.66
N PRO A 335 -15.18 -13.43 13.78
CA PRO A 335 -14.91 -14.08 15.07
C PRO A 335 -13.77 -13.38 15.82
N ARG A 336 -13.71 -13.53 17.15
CA ARG A 336 -12.58 -12.98 17.91
C ARG A 336 -11.28 -13.68 17.51
N HIS A 337 -10.17 -12.92 17.56
CA HIS A 337 -8.83 -13.35 17.13
C HIS A 337 -8.33 -14.63 17.81
N ASP A 338 -8.80 -14.94 19.03
CA ASP A 338 -8.50 -16.16 19.79
C ASP A 338 -9.21 -17.43 19.25
N GLY A 339 -9.88 -17.33 18.09
CA GLY A 339 -10.60 -18.44 17.45
C GLY A 339 -10.82 -18.25 15.95
N PHE A 340 -9.80 -17.83 15.20
CA PHE A 340 -9.78 -18.00 13.75
C PHE A 340 -9.66 -19.50 13.42
N ASP A 341 -10.74 -20.24 13.62
CA ASP A 341 -10.82 -21.64 13.20
C ASP A 341 -11.34 -21.70 11.76
N GLY A 342 -10.55 -22.28 10.86
CA GLY A 342 -10.93 -22.57 9.49
C GLY A 342 -10.54 -21.50 8.46
N ALA A 343 -10.91 -21.76 7.20
CA ALA A 343 -10.38 -21.06 6.03
C ALA A 343 -10.48 -19.52 6.08
N LEU A 344 -11.61 -18.97 6.51
CA LEU A 344 -11.77 -17.51 6.58
C LEU A 344 -10.78 -16.87 7.55
N GLY A 345 -10.53 -17.54 8.68
CA GLY A 345 -9.63 -17.04 9.70
C GLY A 345 -8.17 -17.02 9.22
N ASP A 346 -7.71 -18.14 8.66
CA ASP A 346 -6.38 -18.25 8.05
C ASP A 346 -6.19 -17.20 6.94
N PHE A 347 -7.22 -17.00 6.10
CA PHE A 347 -7.19 -16.00 5.04
C PHE A 347 -7.06 -14.57 5.58
N LEU A 348 -7.91 -14.18 6.54
CA LEU A 348 -7.89 -12.84 7.11
C LEU A 348 -6.59 -12.57 7.88
N GLU A 349 -5.99 -13.58 8.50
CA GLU A 349 -4.66 -13.46 9.11
C GLU A 349 -3.59 -13.11 8.06
N LEU A 350 -3.56 -13.81 6.92
CA LEU A 350 -2.64 -13.50 5.82
C LEU A 350 -2.84 -12.09 5.27
N VAL A 351 -4.10 -11.68 5.03
CA VAL A 351 -4.39 -10.32 4.52
C VAL A 351 -3.92 -9.25 5.52
N ARG A 352 -4.05 -9.48 6.83
CA ARG A 352 -3.58 -8.54 7.86
C ARG A 352 -2.05 -8.42 7.90
N MET A 353 -1.33 -9.47 7.56
CA MET A 353 0.13 -9.42 7.44
C MET A 353 0.60 -8.50 6.29
N THR A 354 -0.26 -8.19 5.32
CA THR A 354 0.08 -7.31 4.18
C THR A 354 -0.10 -5.81 4.49
N THR A 355 -0.40 -5.44 5.72
CA THR A 355 -0.56 -4.04 6.13
C THR A 355 0.78 -3.31 6.20
N PHE A 356 1.88 -4.06 6.33
CA PHE A 356 3.25 -3.59 6.21
C PHE A 356 3.71 -2.54 7.23
N ASP A 357 2.86 -2.21 8.21
CA ASP A 357 3.17 -1.23 9.27
C ASP A 357 3.84 -1.86 10.51
N ASN A 358 3.88 -3.20 10.63
CA ASN A 358 4.46 -3.89 11.78
C ASN A 358 5.82 -4.53 11.45
N MET A 359 6.90 -3.89 11.90
CA MET A 359 8.27 -4.38 11.72
C MET A 359 8.61 -5.68 12.46
N ASN A 360 7.77 -6.12 13.40
CA ASN A 360 8.01 -7.33 14.21
C ASN A 360 7.29 -8.57 13.66
N THR A 361 6.41 -8.42 12.67
CA THR A 361 5.80 -9.55 11.98
C THR A 361 6.85 -10.16 11.06
N ASP A 362 7.20 -11.43 11.30
CA ASP A 362 8.08 -12.19 10.42
C ASP A 362 7.26 -12.61 9.19
N LEU A 363 7.50 -11.92 8.06
CA LEU A 363 6.79 -12.18 6.82
C LEU A 363 7.21 -13.55 6.28
N PRO A 364 6.25 -14.44 6.00
CA PRO A 364 6.52 -15.63 5.21
C PRO A 364 7.25 -15.28 3.91
N ASP A 365 8.20 -16.13 3.50
CA ASP A 365 9.09 -15.83 2.37
C ASP A 365 8.32 -15.52 1.07
N PHE A 366 7.15 -16.14 0.86
CA PHE A 366 6.29 -15.88 -0.30
C PHE A 366 5.72 -14.45 -0.33
N MET A 367 5.49 -13.83 0.84
CA MET A 367 4.95 -12.48 0.98
C MET A 367 5.99 -11.38 0.72
N VAL A 368 7.28 -11.70 0.82
CA VAL A 368 8.37 -10.73 0.59
C VAL A 368 8.24 -10.08 -0.79
N GLY A 369 7.86 -10.87 -1.78
CA GLY A 369 7.64 -10.39 -3.14
C GLY A 369 6.55 -9.34 -3.24
N VAL A 370 5.38 -9.70 -2.73
CA VAL A 370 4.19 -8.85 -2.68
C VAL A 370 4.46 -7.57 -1.91
N PHE A 371 5.18 -7.66 -0.79
CA PHE A 371 5.64 -6.51 -0.04
C PHE A 371 6.46 -5.56 -0.91
N LEU A 372 7.57 -6.06 -1.48
CA LEU A 372 8.54 -5.26 -2.22
C LEU A 372 7.96 -4.60 -3.48
N ASP A 373 7.09 -5.31 -4.22
CA ASP A 373 6.50 -4.82 -5.47
C ASP A 373 5.39 -3.78 -5.25
N ARG A 374 4.73 -3.76 -4.08
CA ARG A 374 3.65 -2.81 -3.73
C ARG A 374 4.11 -1.46 -3.19
N GLY A 375 5.37 -1.11 -3.44
CA GLY A 375 5.85 0.24 -3.13
C GLY A 375 6.11 0.48 -1.65
N VAL A 376 6.79 -0.47 -1.00
CA VAL A 376 7.46 -0.24 0.30
C VAL A 376 8.19 1.09 0.28
N ARG A 377 8.07 1.88 1.35
CA ARG A 377 8.78 3.16 1.44
C ARG A 377 10.27 2.88 1.67
N SER A 378 11.14 3.55 0.93
CA SER A 378 12.58 3.54 1.23
C SER A 378 12.81 3.88 2.71
N GLY A 379 13.62 3.08 3.40
CA GLY A 379 13.88 3.20 4.84
C GLY A 379 12.92 2.43 5.74
N GLN A 380 11.82 1.90 5.22
CA GLN A 380 10.88 1.06 5.98
C GLN A 380 11.55 -0.25 6.40
N ARG A 381 11.22 -0.71 7.60
CA ARG A 381 11.78 -1.92 8.21
C ARG A 381 10.75 -3.05 8.19
N PHE A 382 11.23 -4.26 7.99
CA PHE A 382 10.42 -5.48 7.97
C PHE A 382 11.25 -6.68 8.46
N THR A 383 10.59 -7.76 8.85
CA THR A 383 11.24 -9.01 9.23
C THR A 383 10.87 -10.09 8.21
N THR A 384 11.84 -10.89 7.78
CA THR A 384 11.61 -12.10 6.97
C THR A 384 12.80 -13.04 7.15
N ALA A 385 12.61 -14.34 6.91
CA ALA A 385 13.63 -15.36 7.15
C ALA A 385 14.28 -15.27 8.55
N GLY A 386 13.51 -14.84 9.57
CA GLY A 386 14.00 -14.61 10.93
C GLY A 386 14.96 -13.44 11.12
N GLU A 387 15.14 -12.58 10.11
CA GLU A 387 16.06 -11.45 10.12
C GLU A 387 15.33 -10.13 9.85
N GLN A 388 15.76 -9.07 10.56
CA GLN A 388 15.23 -7.73 10.34
C GLN A 388 16.00 -7.01 9.24
N PHE A 389 15.27 -6.49 8.26
CA PHE A 389 15.78 -5.72 7.15
C PHE A 389 15.18 -4.31 7.11
N MET A 390 15.91 -3.42 6.46
CA MET A 390 15.45 -2.11 5.99
C MET A 390 15.44 -2.17 4.47
N TYR A 391 14.31 -1.82 3.87
CA TYR A 391 14.19 -1.66 2.44
C TYR A 391 14.94 -0.40 1.99
N LEU A 392 15.87 -0.53 1.05
CA LEU A 392 16.59 0.63 0.53
C LEU A 392 15.84 1.23 -0.65
N ARG A 393 15.60 0.43 -1.70
CA ARG A 393 14.78 0.76 -2.88
C ARG A 393 14.88 -0.32 -3.96
N ASN A 394 14.02 -0.19 -4.96
CA ASN A 394 14.22 -0.78 -6.28
C ASN A 394 15.43 -0.11 -6.97
N ILE A 395 16.35 -0.93 -7.46
CA ILE A 395 17.62 -0.53 -8.09
C ILE A 395 17.73 -0.96 -9.56
N GLY A 396 16.62 -1.40 -10.16
CA GLY A 396 16.52 -1.72 -11.58
C GLY A 396 15.67 -2.95 -11.86
N GLU A 397 15.69 -3.38 -13.11
CA GLU A 397 15.01 -4.58 -13.59
C GLU A 397 16.04 -5.62 -14.03
N ILE A 398 15.73 -6.89 -13.75
CA ILE A 398 16.42 -8.03 -14.34
C ILE A 398 15.57 -8.48 -15.51
N VAL A 399 16.06 -8.24 -16.72
CA VAL A 399 15.39 -8.65 -17.95
C VAL A 399 15.63 -10.15 -18.15
N GLY A 400 14.62 -10.97 -17.85
CA GLY A 400 14.54 -12.35 -18.33
C GLY A 400 13.93 -12.42 -19.73
N GLU A 401 13.91 -13.62 -20.34
CA GLU A 401 13.38 -13.80 -21.71
C GLU A 401 11.90 -13.38 -21.86
N ASN A 402 11.10 -13.33 -20.77
CA ASN A 402 9.66 -13.11 -20.86
C ASN A 402 9.04 -12.06 -19.90
N GLN A 403 9.72 -11.58 -18.84
CA GLN A 403 9.22 -10.49 -17.98
C GLN A 403 10.38 -9.74 -17.28
N ALA A 404 10.17 -8.45 -17.02
CA ALA A 404 11.06 -7.66 -16.18
C ALA A 404 10.77 -7.96 -14.70
N ILE A 405 11.75 -8.47 -13.98
CA ILE A 405 11.64 -8.71 -12.53
C ILE A 405 12.36 -7.56 -11.81
N HIS A 406 11.66 -6.87 -10.91
CA HIS A 406 12.26 -5.80 -10.13
C HIS A 406 13.33 -6.34 -9.17
N ALA A 407 14.47 -5.64 -9.12
CA ALA A 407 15.57 -5.93 -8.21
C ALA A 407 15.55 -4.93 -7.06
N HIS A 408 15.35 -5.45 -5.86
CA HIS A 408 15.18 -4.67 -4.63
C HIS A 408 16.42 -4.82 -3.77
N MET A 409 17.02 -3.71 -3.34
CA MET A 409 18.10 -3.76 -2.36
C MET A 409 17.54 -3.63 -0.95
N ILE A 410 17.97 -4.52 -0.07
CA ILE A 410 17.63 -4.55 1.34
C ILE A 410 18.90 -4.64 2.17
N ILE A 411 18.89 -4.04 3.35
CA ILE A 411 20.03 -4.09 4.27
C ILE A 411 19.57 -4.52 5.65
N ARG A 412 20.31 -5.41 6.30
CA ARG A 412 20.00 -5.86 7.65
C ARG A 412 19.94 -4.65 8.60
N THR A 413 18.99 -4.61 9.53
CA THR A 413 18.86 -3.48 10.46
C THR A 413 20.06 -3.40 11.41
N ARG A 414 20.61 -4.55 11.83
CA ARG A 414 21.72 -4.66 12.79
C ARG A 414 23.00 -5.20 12.16
N THR A 415 24.13 -4.87 12.78
CA THR A 415 25.44 -5.36 12.36
C THR A 415 25.72 -6.77 12.83
N ILE A 416 26.63 -7.46 12.14
CA ILE A 416 27.39 -8.58 12.70
C ILE A 416 28.55 -7.95 13.47
N LYS A 417 28.41 -7.92 14.80
CA LYS A 417 29.34 -7.27 15.72
C LYS A 417 30.68 -7.99 15.78
N GLY A 418 31.73 -7.26 16.12
CA GLY A 418 33.08 -7.81 16.34
C GLY A 418 33.83 -8.15 15.06
N VAL A 419 33.22 -7.96 13.89
CA VAL A 419 33.82 -8.26 12.58
C VAL A 419 34.68 -7.07 12.14
N SER A 420 35.96 -7.34 11.87
CA SER A 420 36.87 -6.35 11.29
C SER A 420 36.61 -6.17 9.79
N TRP A 421 37.12 -5.10 9.19
CA TRP A 421 37.08 -4.96 7.73
C TRP A 421 37.76 -6.16 7.05
N ASN A 422 38.90 -6.60 7.59
CA ASN A 422 39.65 -7.78 7.11
C ASN A 422 38.82 -9.06 7.08
N ASP A 423 37.99 -9.30 8.09
CA ASP A 423 37.18 -10.51 8.20
C ASP A 423 35.79 -10.39 7.57
N GLN A 424 35.44 -9.20 7.07
CA GLN A 424 34.14 -8.88 6.49
C GLN A 424 33.64 -9.90 5.44
N PRO A 425 34.44 -10.30 4.43
CA PRO A 425 33.96 -11.25 3.42
C PRO A 425 33.54 -12.60 4.02
N THR A 426 34.36 -13.16 4.91
CA THR A 426 34.09 -14.44 5.57
C THR A 426 32.83 -14.37 6.43
N ALA A 427 32.66 -13.29 7.19
CA ALA A 427 31.47 -13.09 8.02
C ALA A 427 30.18 -13.01 7.18
N LEU A 428 30.22 -12.29 6.06
CA LEU A 428 29.09 -12.19 5.12
C LEU A 428 28.75 -13.54 4.48
N THR A 429 29.76 -14.29 4.04
CA THR A 429 29.56 -15.64 3.49
C THR A 429 28.91 -16.57 4.51
N ASN A 430 29.41 -16.57 5.76
CA ASN A 430 28.86 -17.42 6.83
C ASN A 430 27.43 -17.02 7.20
N TRP A 431 27.14 -15.73 7.29
CA TRP A 431 25.79 -15.24 7.55
C TRP A 431 24.82 -15.61 6.43
N TYR A 432 25.20 -15.38 5.17
CA TYR A 432 24.39 -15.76 4.01
C TYR A 432 24.11 -17.27 3.98
N ALA A 433 25.10 -18.10 4.27
CA ALA A 433 24.94 -19.56 4.32
C ALA A 433 23.92 -20.02 5.39
N GLY A 434 23.73 -19.24 6.45
CA GLY A 434 22.78 -19.52 7.53
C GLY A 434 21.33 -19.14 7.23
N LEU A 435 21.05 -18.41 6.14
CA LEU A 435 19.68 -18.11 5.72
C LEU A 435 18.97 -19.40 5.24
N ASN A 436 17.65 -19.45 5.34
CA ASN A 436 16.87 -20.57 4.78
C ASN A 436 17.03 -20.62 3.25
N ASP A 437 16.80 -21.79 2.64
CA ASP A 437 17.04 -21.97 1.21
C ASP A 437 15.99 -21.24 0.35
N ASP A 438 14.73 -21.22 0.77
CA ASP A 438 13.62 -20.52 0.08
C ASP A 438 13.89 -19.02 -0.10
N PHE A 439 14.42 -18.34 0.93
CA PHE A 439 14.82 -16.94 0.86
C PHE A 439 16.09 -16.75 0.03
N LYS A 440 17.06 -17.67 0.09
CA LYS A 440 18.25 -17.63 -0.77
C LYS A 440 17.89 -17.70 -2.26
N GLU A 441 16.84 -18.43 -2.62
CA GLU A 441 16.35 -18.48 -4.00
C GLU A 441 15.89 -17.11 -4.52
N ARG A 442 15.54 -16.15 -3.65
CA ARG A 442 15.21 -14.77 -4.05
C ARG A 442 16.43 -13.90 -4.26
N VAL A 443 17.58 -14.27 -3.68
CA VAL A 443 18.79 -13.45 -3.74
C VAL A 443 19.37 -13.45 -5.15
N ARG A 444 19.59 -12.24 -5.66
CA ARG A 444 20.03 -12.00 -7.04
C ARG A 444 21.55 -12.01 -7.13
N PRO A 445 22.12 -12.52 -8.23
CA PRO A 445 23.55 -12.50 -8.41
C PRO A 445 24.13 -11.08 -8.44
N VAL A 446 25.22 -10.87 -7.71
CA VAL A 446 25.99 -9.62 -7.69
C VAL A 446 27.45 -9.88 -7.99
N ALA A 447 28.08 -8.92 -8.67
CA ALA A 447 29.51 -8.91 -8.90
C ALA A 447 30.14 -7.87 -7.96
N ILE A 448 30.76 -8.35 -6.89
CA ILE A 448 31.48 -7.49 -5.95
C ILE A 448 32.95 -7.38 -6.40
N PRO A 449 33.51 -6.16 -6.51
CA PRO A 449 34.92 -5.99 -6.85
C PRO A 449 35.82 -6.79 -5.90
N ALA A 450 36.94 -7.27 -6.44
CA ALA A 450 37.96 -7.89 -5.60
C ALA A 450 38.42 -6.88 -4.53
N ARG A 451 38.84 -7.42 -3.37
CA ARG A 451 39.34 -6.60 -2.27
C ARG A 451 40.47 -5.68 -2.75
N ASP A 452 40.41 -4.41 -2.35
CA ASP A 452 41.37 -3.37 -2.74
C ASP A 452 41.45 -3.06 -4.25
N ALA A 453 40.51 -3.56 -5.07
CA ALA A 453 40.42 -3.17 -6.48
C ALA A 453 39.92 -1.73 -6.68
N VAL A 454 39.14 -1.22 -5.73
CA VAL A 454 38.74 0.19 -5.66
C VAL A 454 39.80 0.95 -4.87
N PRO A 455 40.30 2.10 -5.35
CA PRO A 455 41.37 2.85 -4.68
C PRO A 455 40.89 3.37 -3.32
N GLY A 456 41.81 3.38 -2.34
CA GLY A 456 41.56 4.00 -1.04
C GLY A 456 41.74 5.51 -1.11
N VAL A 457 40.77 6.26 -0.59
CA VAL A 457 40.77 7.73 -0.52
C VAL A 457 40.99 8.17 0.91
N SER A 458 41.78 9.21 1.13
CA SER A 458 41.97 9.79 2.47
C SER A 458 40.86 10.79 2.81
N GLU A 459 40.58 10.95 4.11
CA GLU A 459 39.58 11.91 4.61
C GLU A 459 39.92 13.35 4.21
N GLU A 460 41.21 13.69 4.12
CA GLU A 460 41.72 15.02 3.74
C GLU A 460 41.58 15.35 2.24
N GLU A 461 41.35 14.35 1.39
CA GLU A 461 41.19 14.51 -0.07
C GLU A 461 39.70 14.64 -0.49
N LEU A 462 38.77 14.53 0.46
CA LEU A 462 37.35 14.69 0.22
C LEU A 462 36.88 16.07 0.63
N ASP A 463 36.14 16.73 -0.25
CA ASP A 463 35.48 18.00 0.04
C ASP A 463 34.02 17.73 0.43
N TRP A 464 33.69 17.87 1.71
CA TRP A 464 32.34 17.59 2.25
C TRP A 464 31.35 18.74 2.09
N GLY A 465 31.78 19.90 1.59
CA GLY A 465 30.95 21.10 1.56
C GLY A 465 30.55 21.57 2.96
N ASP A 466 29.26 21.87 3.16
CA ASP A 466 28.74 22.42 4.42
C ASP A 466 28.46 21.34 5.49
N ASP A 467 28.37 20.06 5.11
CA ASP A 467 27.98 18.93 5.97
C ASP A 467 29.09 17.86 6.03
N GLU A 468 30.08 18.08 6.91
CA GLU A 468 31.21 17.17 7.12
C GLU A 468 30.77 15.71 7.29
N GLY A 469 31.32 14.81 6.47
CA GLY A 469 31.00 13.38 6.51
C GLY A 469 29.64 12.98 5.92
N TRP A 470 28.90 13.89 5.27
CA TRP A 470 27.64 13.58 4.59
C TRP A 470 27.84 13.05 3.16
N ILE A 471 27.95 13.94 2.17
CA ILE A 471 28.14 13.61 0.76
C ILE A 471 29.27 14.51 0.23
N PRO A 472 30.41 13.94 -0.18
CA PRO A 472 31.50 14.74 -0.73
C PRO A 472 31.15 15.27 -2.12
N THR A 473 31.50 16.53 -2.39
CA THR A 473 31.19 17.25 -3.63
C THR A 473 32.16 16.91 -4.77
N ASN A 474 33.36 16.43 -4.45
CA ASN A 474 34.43 16.15 -5.42
C ASN A 474 34.63 14.66 -5.75
N LEU A 475 33.81 13.75 -5.21
CA LEU A 475 34.03 12.30 -5.38
C LEU A 475 33.91 11.85 -6.84
N GLU A 476 32.92 12.37 -7.58
CA GLU A 476 32.74 12.01 -8.99
C GLU A 476 33.87 12.54 -9.88
N SER A 477 34.35 13.76 -9.61
CA SER A 477 35.41 14.40 -10.42
C SER A 477 36.79 13.83 -10.13
N ASP A 478 37.12 13.63 -8.85
CA ASP A 478 38.49 13.36 -8.41
C ASP A 478 38.71 11.85 -8.19
N TRP A 479 37.64 11.11 -7.85
CA TRP A 479 37.70 9.70 -7.50
C TRP A 479 36.65 8.85 -8.24
N PRO A 480 36.61 8.90 -9.59
CA PRO A 480 35.56 8.23 -10.38
C PRO A 480 35.51 6.72 -10.15
N ALA A 481 36.62 6.05 -9.81
CA ALA A 481 36.62 4.62 -9.48
C ALA A 481 35.86 4.32 -8.17
N VAL A 482 35.89 5.23 -7.19
CA VAL A 482 35.12 5.10 -5.94
C VAL A 482 33.66 5.44 -6.21
N ALA A 483 33.38 6.54 -6.91
CA ALA A 483 32.03 6.97 -7.26
C ALA A 483 31.26 5.90 -8.07
N ASN A 484 31.96 5.15 -8.93
CA ASN A 484 31.37 4.09 -9.76
C ASN A 484 31.30 2.71 -9.09
N ASP A 485 31.75 2.54 -7.83
CA ASP A 485 31.60 1.28 -7.07
C ASP A 485 30.16 1.10 -6.57
N LEU A 486 29.18 1.20 -7.46
CA LEU A 486 27.76 1.02 -7.16
C LEU A 486 27.37 -0.46 -7.31
N THR A 487 26.72 -1.02 -6.29
CA THR A 487 26.25 -2.41 -6.35
C THR A 487 25.01 -2.51 -7.21
N ARG A 488 25.04 -3.37 -8.23
CA ARG A 488 23.93 -3.64 -9.15
C ARG A 488 23.79 -5.15 -9.39
N PRO A 489 22.62 -5.62 -9.83
CA PRO A 489 22.45 -7.01 -10.25
C PRO A 489 23.39 -7.30 -11.43
N SER A 490 24.02 -8.47 -11.44
CA SER A 490 24.94 -8.87 -12.51
C SER A 490 24.74 -10.32 -12.89
N ALA A 491 24.40 -10.59 -14.15
CA ALA A 491 24.24 -11.97 -14.65
C ALA A 491 25.53 -12.81 -14.58
N GLN A 492 26.70 -12.15 -14.47
CA GLN A 492 28.01 -12.80 -14.30
C GLN A 492 28.41 -12.92 -12.81
N GLY A 493 27.57 -12.43 -11.90
CA GLY A 493 27.79 -12.44 -10.47
C GLY A 493 27.40 -13.77 -9.81
N THR A 494 27.39 -13.77 -8.47
CA THR A 494 26.89 -14.89 -7.66
C THR A 494 25.90 -14.38 -6.62
N PRO A 495 24.82 -15.11 -6.29
CA PRO A 495 23.96 -14.78 -5.16
C PRO A 495 24.79 -14.79 -3.87
N GLN A 496 24.90 -13.64 -3.21
CA GLN A 496 25.70 -13.48 -2.00
C GLN A 496 25.27 -12.24 -1.21
N ALA A 497 25.56 -12.25 0.09
CA ALA A 497 25.54 -11.05 0.92
C ALA A 497 26.77 -10.17 0.64
N PHE A 498 26.61 -8.86 0.75
CA PHE A 498 27.69 -7.89 0.59
C PHE A 498 27.60 -6.77 1.63
N ALA A 499 28.68 -6.02 1.80
CA ALA A 499 28.65 -4.74 2.49
C ALA A 499 28.49 -3.62 1.46
N LEU A 500 27.69 -2.60 1.77
CA LEU A 500 27.55 -1.42 0.92
C LEU A 500 28.91 -0.74 0.71
N SER A 501 29.14 -0.16 -0.47
CA SER A 501 30.27 0.75 -0.71
C SER A 501 29.95 2.15 -0.21
N MET A 502 30.96 3.01 -0.18
CA MET A 502 30.79 4.45 -0.03
C MET A 502 29.85 5.03 -1.09
N ALA A 503 29.98 4.58 -2.36
CA ALA A 503 29.10 5.02 -3.44
C ALA A 503 27.64 4.59 -3.24
N ASP A 504 27.39 3.38 -2.73
CA ASP A 504 26.05 2.92 -2.39
C ASP A 504 25.43 3.81 -1.30
N VAL A 505 26.18 4.10 -0.23
CA VAL A 505 25.70 4.96 0.87
C VAL A 505 25.39 6.37 0.36
N ILE A 506 26.26 6.95 -0.46
CA ILE A 506 26.04 8.27 -1.07
C ILE A 506 24.81 8.26 -1.98
N TYR A 507 24.68 7.25 -2.84
CA TYR A 507 23.53 7.09 -3.72
C TYR A 507 22.22 7.04 -2.94
N PHE A 508 22.20 6.31 -1.82
CA PHE A 508 21.04 6.21 -0.93
C PHE A 508 20.84 7.39 0.01
N SER A 509 21.72 8.39 -0.03
CA SER A 509 21.63 9.62 0.76
C SER A 509 21.36 10.87 -0.07
N GLY A 510 21.38 10.75 -1.40
CA GLY A 510 21.18 11.86 -2.31
C GLY A 510 19.79 12.48 -2.21
N GLU A 511 19.56 13.54 -2.99
CA GLU A 511 18.22 14.11 -3.08
C GLU A 511 17.23 13.09 -3.67
N GLY A 512 16.05 12.98 -3.05
CA GLY A 512 14.98 12.12 -3.54
C GLY A 512 14.64 12.38 -5.01
N ILE A 513 14.34 11.31 -5.75
CA ILE A 513 14.03 11.37 -7.18
C ILE A 513 12.61 11.89 -7.36
N GLY A 514 12.43 12.97 -8.14
CA GLY A 514 11.12 13.54 -8.45
C GLY A 514 11.16 15.04 -8.72
N VAL A 515 10.00 15.63 -9.01
CA VAL A 515 9.84 17.07 -9.28
C VAL A 515 8.92 17.71 -8.25
N GLY A 516 9.34 18.84 -7.67
CA GLY A 516 8.53 19.60 -6.70
C GLY A 516 8.28 18.84 -5.38
N GLU A 517 7.04 18.86 -4.90
CA GLU A 517 6.62 18.18 -3.66
C GLU A 517 6.49 16.64 -3.80
N PHE A 518 6.62 16.08 -5.01
CA PHE A 518 6.50 14.64 -5.29
C PHE A 518 7.87 13.94 -5.41
N ARG A 519 8.72 14.10 -4.40
CA ARG A 519 10.01 13.37 -4.34
C ARG A 519 9.81 12.02 -3.68
N ILE A 520 10.29 10.95 -4.32
CA ILE A 520 10.43 9.63 -3.68
C ILE A 520 11.55 9.77 -2.63
N PRO A 521 11.26 9.58 -1.33
CA PRO A 521 12.28 9.73 -0.30
C PRO A 521 13.37 8.67 -0.47
N MET A 522 14.61 9.09 -0.26
CA MET A 522 15.75 8.18 -0.13
C MET A 522 15.71 7.49 1.24
N PRO A 523 16.29 6.29 1.39
CA PRO A 523 16.29 5.60 2.68
C PRO A 523 17.17 6.30 3.72
N PHE A 524 18.21 7.04 3.29
CA PHE A 524 19.06 7.82 4.17
C PHE A 524 18.84 9.33 4.02
N THR A 525 17.77 9.86 4.61
CA THR A 525 17.45 11.30 4.53
C THR A 525 18.21 12.17 5.54
N THR A 526 18.79 11.57 6.57
CA THR A 526 19.57 12.25 7.63
C THR A 526 20.80 11.44 8.01
N PHE A 527 21.77 12.06 8.69
CA PHE A 527 22.90 11.33 9.27
C PHE A 527 22.44 10.11 10.09
N GLN A 528 21.50 10.31 11.01
CA GLN A 528 21.02 9.25 11.90
C GLN A 528 20.39 8.08 11.15
N SER A 529 19.74 8.31 10.01
CA SER A 529 19.14 7.25 9.20
C SER A 529 20.17 6.28 8.60
N ARG A 530 21.44 6.68 8.46
CA ARG A 530 22.54 5.81 7.98
C ARG A 530 23.01 4.80 9.04
N MET A 531 22.79 5.08 10.32
CA MET A 531 23.25 4.21 11.40
C MET A 531 22.56 2.84 11.36
N ALA A 532 23.23 1.82 11.89
CA ALA A 532 22.57 0.55 12.16
C ALA A 532 21.76 0.64 13.46
N GLY A 533 20.84 -0.32 13.66
CA GLY A 533 20.00 -0.42 14.85
C GLY A 533 20.81 -0.46 16.14
N ASP A 534 20.20 0.01 17.24
CA ASP A 534 20.83 0.14 18.57
C ASP A 534 22.12 0.99 18.57
N ASN A 535 22.16 2.05 17.75
CA ASN A 535 23.30 2.96 17.60
C ASN A 535 24.60 2.21 17.31
N GLU A 536 24.56 1.29 16.35
CA GLU A 536 25.72 0.50 15.93
C GLU A 536 26.43 1.18 14.74
N TRP A 537 27.77 1.24 14.80
CA TRP A 537 28.60 1.68 13.67
C TRP A 537 28.83 0.53 12.70
N TRP A 538 29.10 0.82 11.43
CA TRP A 538 29.35 -0.25 10.46
C TRP A 538 30.32 0.15 9.35
N LEU A 539 31.07 -0.84 8.85
CA LEU A 539 32.06 -0.64 7.79
C LEU A 539 31.45 -0.83 6.40
N THR A 540 31.80 0.08 5.49
CA THR A 540 31.59 -0.12 4.05
C THR A 540 32.63 -1.11 3.51
N ARG A 541 32.41 -1.61 2.29
CA ARG A 541 33.47 -2.37 1.58
C ARG A 541 34.56 -1.48 1.00
N THR A 542 34.38 -0.16 0.99
CA THR A 542 35.30 0.78 0.34
C THR A 542 36.53 1.02 1.25
N PRO A 543 37.75 0.79 0.75
CA PRO A 543 38.95 1.08 1.50
C PRO A 543 39.15 2.58 1.69
N ALA A 544 39.80 2.96 2.79
CA ALA A 544 40.39 4.29 2.96
C ALA A 544 41.92 4.20 2.79
N ALA A 545 42.58 5.35 2.71
CA ALA A 545 44.04 5.43 2.67
C ALA A 545 44.71 4.83 3.94
N GLY A 546 46.01 4.55 3.88
CA GLY A 546 46.80 4.23 5.07
C GLY A 546 46.44 2.93 5.81
N GLY A 547 45.82 1.95 5.13
CA GLY A 547 45.40 0.69 5.78
C GLY A 547 44.14 0.82 6.63
N GLN A 548 43.33 1.84 6.36
CA GLN A 548 42.02 2.08 6.98
C GLN A 548 40.88 1.70 6.03
N ALA A 549 39.66 1.72 6.54
CA ALA A 549 38.43 1.52 5.77
C ALA A 549 37.38 2.57 6.15
N TRP A 550 36.51 2.89 5.19
CA TRP A 550 35.37 3.77 5.41
C TRP A 550 34.24 3.04 6.12
N GLY A 551 33.55 3.74 7.02
CA GLY A 551 32.37 3.26 7.73
C GLY A 551 31.43 4.40 8.09
N ILE A 552 30.35 4.06 8.75
CA ILE A 552 29.34 4.97 9.29
C ILE A 552 29.47 4.99 10.81
N ASP A 553 29.68 6.19 11.34
CA ASP A 553 29.90 6.42 12.77
C ASP A 553 28.61 6.26 13.59
N ASN A 554 28.77 5.92 14.87
CA ASN A 554 27.69 5.84 15.84
C ASN A 554 27.83 6.84 16.98
N ASP A 555 28.43 8.01 16.71
CA ASP A 555 28.73 9.11 17.63
C ASP A 555 30.12 9.06 18.29
N MET A 556 31.07 8.26 17.79
CA MET A 556 32.44 8.29 18.32
C MET A 556 33.19 9.58 17.96
N ARG A 557 32.81 10.24 16.86
CA ARG A 557 33.44 11.46 16.34
C ARG A 557 32.55 12.71 16.42
N GLY A 558 31.39 12.62 17.05
CA GLY A 558 30.51 13.76 17.36
C GLY A 558 29.39 14.05 16.35
N THR A 559 29.35 13.35 15.21
CA THR A 559 28.24 13.41 14.24
C THR A 559 27.76 11.98 13.94
N PRO A 560 26.78 11.45 14.69
CA PRO A 560 26.30 10.09 14.50
C PRO A 560 25.75 9.89 13.09
N GLY A 561 26.25 8.89 12.36
CA GLY A 561 25.87 8.61 10.98
C GLY A 561 26.74 9.24 9.90
N ALA A 562 27.73 10.05 10.29
CA ALA A 562 28.74 10.57 9.37
C ALA A 562 29.67 9.46 8.88
N PHE A 563 30.28 9.66 7.71
CA PHE A 563 31.39 8.83 7.29
C PHE A 563 32.55 8.95 8.28
N MET A 564 33.20 7.82 8.56
CA MET A 564 34.38 7.73 9.40
C MET A 564 35.42 6.80 8.79
N VAL A 565 36.68 6.99 9.18
CA VAL A 565 37.76 6.04 8.90
C VAL A 565 38.16 5.25 10.13
N GLY A 566 38.34 3.94 9.97
CA GLY A 566 38.77 3.03 11.02
C GLY A 566 39.86 2.05 10.57
N PRO A 567 40.71 1.54 11.47
CA PRO A 567 41.72 0.53 11.13
C PRO A 567 41.07 -0.76 10.62
N ARG A 568 41.57 -1.31 9.51
CA ARG A 568 40.96 -2.49 8.86
C ARG A 568 40.94 -3.76 9.72
N HIS A 569 41.84 -3.87 10.68
CA HIS A 569 41.98 -5.03 11.55
C HIS A 569 41.14 -4.93 12.83
N GLN A 570 40.47 -3.79 13.06
CA GLN A 570 39.71 -3.55 14.28
C GLN A 570 38.24 -3.93 14.08
N GLY A 571 37.73 -4.79 14.95
CA GLY A 571 36.30 -5.02 15.17
C GLY A 571 35.88 -4.48 16.54
N GLY A 572 34.58 -4.37 16.81
CA GLY A 572 34.10 -3.85 18.10
C GLY A 572 32.78 -4.41 18.57
N VAL A 573 32.47 -4.20 19.85
CA VAL A 573 31.23 -4.68 20.47
C VAL A 573 29.98 -3.89 20.03
N ASN A 574 30.18 -2.70 19.47
CA ASN A 574 29.11 -1.79 19.03
C ASN A 574 29.11 -1.58 17.52
N GLY A 575 29.74 -2.49 16.75
CA GLY A 575 29.73 -2.40 15.30
C GLY A 575 30.59 -3.44 14.59
N GLY A 576 30.52 -3.43 13.26
CA GLY A 576 31.21 -4.40 12.41
C GLY A 576 30.75 -4.32 10.97
N VAL A 577 30.30 -5.44 10.40
CA VAL A 577 29.72 -5.46 9.04
C VAL A 577 28.20 -5.41 9.08
N ARG A 578 27.59 -4.69 8.15
CA ARG A 578 26.14 -4.67 7.95
C ARG A 578 25.78 -5.39 6.63
N PRO A 579 25.22 -6.61 6.70
CA PRO A 579 24.87 -7.36 5.50
C PRO A 579 23.79 -6.67 4.66
N ALA A 580 23.99 -6.64 3.35
CA ALA A 580 23.02 -6.23 2.36
C ALA A 580 22.82 -7.34 1.31
N LEU A 581 21.63 -7.35 0.70
CA LEU A 581 21.22 -8.29 -0.33
C LEU A 581 20.51 -7.53 -1.46
N ILE A 582 20.59 -8.08 -2.67
CA ILE A 582 19.64 -7.77 -3.73
C ILE A 582 18.69 -8.96 -3.82
N VAL A 583 17.39 -8.72 -3.73
CA VAL A 583 16.34 -9.74 -3.82
C VAL A 583 15.38 -9.42 -4.96
N SER A 584 14.73 -10.43 -5.52
CA SER A 584 13.65 -10.24 -6.49
C SER A 584 12.28 -10.19 -5.83
N GLY A 585 11.37 -9.42 -6.42
CA GLY A 585 9.95 -9.41 -6.07
C GLY A 585 9.24 -10.75 -6.35
N ARG A 586 9.80 -11.62 -7.20
CA ARG A 586 9.26 -12.98 -7.47
C ARG A 586 10.40 -14.00 -7.55
N THR A 587 10.14 -15.25 -7.20
CA THR A 587 11.09 -16.35 -7.50
C THR A 587 11.05 -16.62 -9.02
N MET A 588 12.15 -17.10 -9.62
CA MET A 588 12.18 -17.35 -11.07
C MET A 588 11.49 -18.66 -11.47
N GLU A 589 11.03 -19.44 -10.50
CA GLU A 589 10.33 -20.71 -10.68
C GLU A 589 8.90 -20.65 -10.14
N GLY A 590 8.13 -19.62 -10.50
CA GLY A 590 6.66 -19.73 -10.48
C GLY A 590 6.20 -20.58 -11.66
N PRO A 591 5.18 -21.47 -11.53
CA PRO A 591 4.71 -22.26 -12.66
C PRO A 591 4.18 -21.35 -13.78
N ARG A 592 4.40 -21.79 -15.01
CA ARG A 592 3.95 -21.15 -16.26
C ARG A 592 2.43 -21.15 -16.40
#